data_AF-D5H440-F1
#
_entry.id   AF-D5H440-F1
#
_cell.length_a   1.000
_cell.length_b   1.000
_cell.length_c   1.000
_cell.angle_alpha   90.00
_cell.angle_beta   90.00
_cell.angle_gamma   90.00
#
_symmetry.space_group_name_H-M   'P 1'
#
loop_
_entity.id
_entity.type
_entity.pdbx_description
1 polymer ?
#
loop_
_entity_poly.entity_id
_entity_poly.type
_entity_poly.pdbx_seq_one_letter_code
_entity_poly.pdbx_strand_id
1 'polypeptide(L)'
;QNLPDSTLGDLVPLIAEALAMGVKCCSDTPPEDCDRDVADLFQSAVCSSETLVEKNHLKMCCEKTAAERTHCFPDHKAKIPRDLSLKAELPAADQCEDFKKDHKAFVGRFIFKFSKSNTMLQPHVILAIAKAYGEVLTSCCGEAEAQTCFDTKKATFQRAVGKRVTELRALCIVHKKYGDRVVKAKKLIQYSQKMPQASFQEMGGMVDKIVATVAPCCSGDMVTCMKERKALVDEVCADKSVLSRAAGLSACCKEDAVHRGSCVEAMKPDSKPDGLSEHYD
;
A
#
# COMPACT_ATOMS: atom_id res chain seq x y z
N GLN A 1 5.69 5.79 -9.15
CA GLN A 1 6.77 5.24 -8.29
C GLN A 1 7.97 4.80 -9.12
N ASN A 2 7.80 3.98 -10.16
CA ASN A 2 8.90 3.57 -11.06
C ASN A 2 9.38 4.67 -12.00
N LEU A 3 8.55 5.70 -12.20
CA LEU A 3 8.77 6.78 -13.16
C LEU A 3 8.83 8.14 -12.45
N PRO A 4 9.89 8.42 -11.67
CA PRO A 4 10.01 9.62 -10.83
C PRO A 4 10.18 10.91 -11.63
N ASP A 5 10.60 10.86 -12.89
CA ASP A 5 10.83 12.07 -13.70
C ASP A 5 9.70 12.32 -14.70
N SER A 6 8.76 11.38 -14.77
CA SER A 6 7.57 11.48 -15.61
C SER A 6 6.54 12.47 -15.06
N THR A 7 5.77 13.10 -15.95
CA THR A 7 4.62 13.95 -15.64
C THR A 7 3.37 13.08 -15.41
N LEU A 8 2.28 13.69 -14.92
CA LEU A 8 1.00 12.97 -14.86
C LEU A 8 0.48 12.63 -16.26
N GLY A 9 0.68 13.52 -17.24
CA GLY A 9 0.30 13.28 -18.64
C GLY A 9 1.01 12.07 -19.23
N ASP A 10 2.29 11.87 -18.90
CA ASP A 10 3.08 10.72 -19.34
C ASP A 10 2.49 9.38 -18.82
N LEU A 11 1.85 9.39 -17.64
CA LEU A 11 1.31 8.17 -17.02
C LEU A 11 -0.11 7.83 -17.49
N VAL A 12 -0.90 8.81 -17.95
CA VAL A 12 -2.30 8.60 -18.33
C VAL A 12 -2.43 7.53 -19.42
N PRO A 13 -1.65 7.54 -20.51
CA PRO A 13 -1.69 6.48 -21.53
C PRO A 13 -1.35 5.10 -20.97
N LEU A 14 -0.30 5.00 -20.15
CA LEU A 14 0.12 3.72 -19.54
C LEU A 14 -0.98 3.13 -18.64
N ILE A 15 -1.66 3.98 -17.86
CA ILE A 15 -2.77 3.56 -17.00
C ILE A 15 -3.94 3.07 -17.85
N ALA A 16 -4.26 3.78 -18.94
CA ALA A 16 -5.33 3.39 -19.85
C ALA A 16 -5.04 2.07 -20.55
N GLU A 17 -3.81 1.88 -21.05
CA GLU A 17 -3.35 0.63 -21.67
C GLU A 17 -3.43 -0.54 -20.70
N ALA A 18 -2.93 -0.36 -19.48
CA ALA A 18 -3.00 -1.38 -18.44
C ALA A 18 -4.43 -1.76 -18.05
N LEU A 19 -5.32 -0.77 -17.93
CA LEU A 19 -6.73 -1.01 -17.65
C LEU A 19 -7.38 -1.80 -18.80
N ALA A 20 -7.11 -1.42 -20.05
CA ALA A 20 -7.61 -2.11 -21.22
C ALA A 20 -7.10 -3.56 -21.28
N MET A 21 -5.82 -3.79 -20.96
CA MET A 21 -5.25 -5.14 -20.87
C MET A 21 -5.95 -5.97 -19.79
N GLY A 22 -6.12 -5.41 -18.58
CA GLY A 22 -6.82 -6.07 -17.49
C GLY A 22 -8.26 -6.46 -17.85
N VAL A 23 -9.00 -5.56 -18.53
CA VAL A 23 -10.36 -5.85 -19.02
C VAL A 23 -10.35 -6.99 -20.03
N LYS A 24 -9.41 -7.00 -20.99
CA LYS A 24 -9.28 -8.08 -21.98
C LYS A 24 -8.96 -9.43 -21.33
N CYS A 25 -8.11 -9.44 -20.31
CA CYS A 25 -7.78 -10.66 -19.57
C CYS A 25 -8.93 -11.24 -18.75
N CYS A 26 -9.97 -10.45 -18.48
CA CYS A 26 -11.18 -10.92 -17.83
C CYS A 26 -12.30 -11.30 -18.83
N SER A 27 -12.02 -11.33 -20.13
CA SER A 27 -12.99 -11.72 -21.15
C SER A 27 -13.14 -13.24 -21.25
N ASP A 28 -14.20 -13.71 -21.91
CA ASP A 28 -14.44 -15.15 -22.13
C ASP A 28 -13.35 -15.82 -22.99
N THR A 29 -12.57 -15.03 -23.72
CA THR A 29 -11.49 -15.50 -24.60
C THR A 29 -10.23 -14.65 -24.35
N PRO A 30 -9.55 -14.87 -23.20
CA PRO A 30 -8.39 -14.07 -22.84
C PRO A 30 -7.22 -14.30 -23.82
N PRO A 31 -6.49 -13.25 -24.21
CA PRO A 31 -5.25 -13.39 -24.98
C PRO A 31 -4.17 -14.18 -24.24
N GLU A 32 -3.23 -14.80 -24.98
CA GLU A 32 -2.08 -15.52 -24.39
C GLU A 32 -1.22 -14.64 -23.46
N ASP A 33 -1.14 -13.34 -23.72
CA ASP A 33 -0.40 -12.39 -22.88
C ASP A 33 -0.94 -12.28 -21.44
N CYS A 34 -2.15 -12.77 -21.16
CA CYS A 34 -2.77 -12.69 -19.83
C CYS A 34 -2.15 -13.64 -18.80
N ASP A 35 -1.41 -14.65 -19.25
CA ASP A 35 -0.67 -15.57 -18.37
C ASP A 35 0.71 -15.03 -17.97
N ARG A 36 1.14 -13.91 -18.57
CA ARG A 36 2.43 -13.29 -18.27
C ARG A 36 2.43 -12.68 -16.88
N ASP A 37 3.63 -12.58 -16.31
CA ASP A 37 3.81 -11.86 -15.07
C ASP A 37 3.32 -10.41 -15.21
N VAL A 38 2.47 -10.00 -14.28
CA VAL A 38 1.83 -8.69 -14.32
C VAL A 38 2.89 -7.59 -14.25
N ALA A 39 3.92 -7.72 -13.42
CA ALA A 39 4.96 -6.69 -13.34
C ALA A 39 5.72 -6.59 -14.67
N ASP A 40 6.05 -7.73 -15.29
CA ASP A 40 6.69 -7.77 -16.60
C ASP A 40 5.84 -7.12 -17.71
N LEU A 41 4.53 -7.33 -17.73
CA LEU A 41 3.62 -6.70 -18.69
C LEU A 41 3.69 -5.16 -18.61
N PHE A 42 3.55 -4.62 -17.39
CA PHE A 42 3.65 -3.18 -17.16
C PHE A 42 5.03 -2.61 -17.51
N GLN A 43 6.08 -3.32 -17.15
CA GLN A 43 7.46 -2.89 -17.42
C GLN A 43 7.77 -2.94 -18.91
N SER A 44 7.25 -3.93 -19.64
CA SER A 44 7.34 -4.01 -21.10
C SER A 44 6.72 -2.78 -21.76
N ALA A 45 5.51 -2.40 -21.35
CA ALA A 45 4.84 -1.21 -21.89
C ALA A 45 5.64 0.08 -21.65
N VAL A 46 6.24 0.22 -20.46
CA VAL A 46 7.18 1.32 -20.16
C VAL A 46 8.40 1.28 -21.08
N CYS A 47 9.00 0.10 -21.25
CA CYS A 47 10.22 -0.09 -22.04
C CYS A 47 10.02 0.09 -23.56
N SER A 48 8.77 0.00 -24.04
CA SER A 48 8.41 0.30 -25.44
C SER A 48 8.46 1.80 -25.78
N SER A 49 8.62 2.68 -24.79
CA SER A 49 8.71 4.14 -25.00
C SER A 49 10.11 4.66 -24.71
N GLU A 50 10.87 4.96 -25.76
CA GLU A 50 12.21 5.55 -25.64
C GLU A 50 12.21 6.80 -24.75
N THR A 51 11.23 7.69 -24.92
CA THR A 51 11.07 8.89 -24.10
C THR A 51 10.94 8.58 -22.61
N LEU A 52 10.12 7.59 -22.22
CA LEU A 52 9.98 7.20 -20.81
C LEU A 52 11.25 6.54 -20.29
N VAL A 53 11.92 5.73 -21.11
CA VAL A 53 13.14 5.04 -20.74
C VAL A 53 14.27 6.04 -20.48
N GLU A 54 14.47 7.02 -21.37
CA GLU A 54 15.48 8.05 -21.21
C GLU A 54 15.20 8.95 -20.00
N LYS A 55 13.97 9.46 -19.91
CA LYS A 55 13.56 10.41 -18.87
C LYS A 55 13.74 9.85 -17.46
N ASN A 56 13.52 8.55 -17.27
CA ASN A 56 13.60 7.88 -15.97
C ASN A 56 14.84 6.99 -15.84
N HIS A 57 15.81 7.09 -16.75
CA HIS A 57 17.08 6.35 -16.70
C HIS A 57 16.92 4.81 -16.60
N LEU A 58 15.97 4.24 -17.35
CA LEU A 58 15.59 2.82 -17.29
C LEU A 58 16.30 1.93 -18.32
N LYS A 59 17.21 2.47 -19.14
CA LYS A 59 17.85 1.74 -20.25
C LYS A 59 18.39 0.36 -19.83
N MET A 60 19.18 0.33 -18.76
CA MET A 60 19.75 -0.92 -18.22
C MET A 60 18.70 -1.95 -17.78
N CYS A 61 17.53 -1.51 -17.33
CA CYS A 61 16.44 -2.42 -16.97
C CYS A 61 15.64 -2.87 -18.19
N CYS A 62 15.47 -2.01 -19.18
CA CYS A 62 14.73 -2.31 -20.40
C CYS A 62 15.48 -3.20 -21.39
N GLU A 63 16.82 -3.25 -21.30
CA GLU A 63 17.65 -4.23 -22.01
C GLU A 63 17.53 -5.66 -21.44
N LYS A 64 16.91 -5.82 -20.26
CA LYS A 64 16.66 -7.12 -19.63
C LYS A 64 15.29 -7.68 -20.04
N THR A 65 15.11 -8.98 -19.83
CA THR A 65 13.88 -9.71 -20.17
C THR A 65 13.26 -10.38 -18.95
N ALA A 66 11.93 -10.45 -18.93
CA ALA A 66 11.16 -11.23 -17.95
C ALA A 66 11.62 -10.99 -16.50
N ALA A 67 11.95 -12.05 -15.76
CA ALA A 67 12.30 -11.99 -14.35
C ALA A 67 13.48 -11.04 -14.05
N GLU A 68 14.49 -10.96 -14.93
CA GLU A 68 15.61 -10.05 -14.73
C GLU A 68 15.19 -8.58 -14.80
N ARG A 69 14.26 -8.26 -15.71
CA ARG A 69 13.66 -6.93 -15.81
C ARG A 69 12.80 -6.66 -14.57
N THR A 70 11.97 -7.61 -14.16
CA THR A 70 11.14 -7.52 -12.95
C THR A 70 11.97 -7.24 -11.71
N HIS A 71 13.18 -7.80 -11.58
CA HIS A 71 14.09 -7.52 -10.49
C HIS A 71 14.81 -6.16 -10.60
N CYS A 72 15.15 -5.74 -11.82
CA CYS A 72 15.89 -4.49 -12.05
C CYS A 72 15.09 -3.23 -11.66
N PHE A 73 13.78 -3.21 -11.94
CA PHE A 73 12.94 -2.04 -11.67
C PHE A 73 12.89 -1.65 -10.17
N PRO A 74 12.62 -2.58 -9.22
CA PRO A 74 12.70 -2.30 -7.80
C PRO A 74 14.09 -1.81 -7.34
N ASP A 75 15.17 -2.39 -7.86
CA ASP A 75 16.54 -1.97 -7.53
C ASP A 75 16.86 -0.56 -8.02
N HIS A 76 16.45 -0.24 -9.24
CA HIS A 76 16.53 1.11 -9.79
C HIS A 76 15.72 2.09 -8.92
N LYS A 77 14.49 1.71 -8.58
CA LYS A 77 13.57 2.49 -7.76
C LYS A 77 14.11 2.78 -6.35
N ALA A 78 14.83 1.84 -5.74
CA ALA A 78 15.45 2.02 -4.42
C ALA A 78 16.59 3.06 -4.42
N LYS A 79 17.18 3.35 -5.59
CA LYS A 79 18.25 4.34 -5.77
C LYS A 79 17.72 5.75 -6.04
N ILE A 80 16.44 5.90 -6.39
CA ILE A 80 15.83 7.21 -6.62
C ILE A 80 15.89 8.02 -5.32
N PRO A 81 16.55 9.20 -5.32
CA PRO A 81 16.57 10.08 -4.17
C PRO A 81 15.14 10.47 -3.76
N ARG A 82 14.86 10.47 -2.46
CA ARG A 82 13.58 11.00 -1.99
C ARG A 82 13.59 12.51 -2.15
N ASP A 83 12.73 13.00 -3.03
CA ASP A 83 12.47 14.43 -3.11
C ASP A 83 11.61 14.87 -1.92
N LEU A 84 12.28 15.48 -0.93
CA LEU A 84 11.68 16.10 0.25
C LEU A 84 11.41 17.61 0.04
N SER A 85 11.66 18.14 -1.16
CA SER A 85 11.52 19.56 -1.49
C SER A 85 10.09 19.98 -1.85
N LEU A 86 9.14 19.02 -1.95
CA LEU A 86 7.69 19.25 -2.02
C LEU A 86 7.18 19.87 -0.70
N LYS A 87 7.54 21.14 -0.47
CA LYS A 87 7.30 21.86 0.79
C LYS A 87 6.39 23.07 0.66
N ALA A 88 6.11 23.55 -0.56
CA ALA A 88 5.13 24.61 -0.73
C ALA A 88 3.73 24.01 -0.70
N GLU A 89 3.13 23.95 0.48
CA GLU A 89 1.71 23.67 0.60
C GLU A 89 0.93 24.89 0.09
N LEU A 90 -0.01 24.65 -0.82
CA LEU A 90 -0.92 25.70 -1.27
C LEU A 90 -1.81 26.17 -0.11
N PRO A 91 -2.22 27.44 -0.06
CA PRO A 91 -3.24 27.93 0.87
C PRO A 91 -4.50 27.06 0.87
N ALA A 92 -5.25 27.06 1.98
CA ALA A 92 -6.49 26.29 2.07
C ALA A 92 -7.50 26.70 0.99
N ALA A 93 -7.58 28.01 0.66
CA ALA A 93 -8.45 28.53 -0.38
C ALA A 93 -8.20 27.86 -1.75
N ASP A 94 -6.96 27.86 -2.23
CA ASP A 94 -6.57 27.29 -3.51
C ASP A 94 -6.83 25.78 -3.55
N GLN A 95 -6.49 25.07 -2.48
CA GLN A 95 -6.73 23.63 -2.40
C GLN A 95 -8.22 23.30 -2.39
N CYS A 96 -9.03 24.10 -1.70
CA CYS A 96 -10.47 23.93 -1.65
C CYS A 96 -11.15 24.25 -2.98
N GLU A 97 -10.70 25.28 -3.70
CA GLU A 97 -11.17 25.58 -5.05
C GLU A 97 -10.89 24.41 -5.99
N ASP A 98 -9.63 23.97 -6.03
CA ASP A 98 -9.20 22.85 -6.87
C ASP A 98 -9.96 21.56 -6.55
N PHE A 99 -10.16 21.27 -5.26
CA PHE A 99 -10.88 20.07 -4.79
C PHE A 99 -12.37 20.11 -5.13
N LYS A 100 -13.03 21.28 -5.00
CA LYS A 100 -14.44 21.46 -5.37
C LYS A 100 -14.65 21.41 -6.88
N LYS A 101 -13.71 21.95 -7.65
CA LYS A 101 -13.77 21.97 -9.12
C LYS A 101 -13.71 20.57 -9.72
N ASP A 102 -12.76 19.75 -9.27
CA ASP A 102 -12.63 18.37 -9.72
C ASP A 102 -11.97 17.50 -8.64
N HIS A 103 -12.81 16.85 -7.84
CA HIS A 103 -12.42 15.93 -6.79
C HIS A 103 -11.49 14.81 -7.30
N LYS A 104 -11.84 14.21 -8.45
CA LYS A 104 -11.11 13.05 -8.98
C LYS A 104 -9.72 13.46 -9.48
N ALA A 105 -9.65 14.56 -10.21
CA ALA A 105 -8.37 15.07 -10.69
C ALA A 105 -7.50 15.55 -9.52
N PHE A 106 -8.07 16.17 -8.48
CA PHE A 106 -7.33 16.54 -7.28
C PHE A 106 -6.69 15.32 -6.61
N VAL A 107 -7.49 14.28 -6.32
CA VAL A 107 -7.00 13.05 -5.68
C VAL A 107 -5.96 12.36 -6.57
N GLY A 108 -6.16 12.34 -7.89
CA GLY A 108 -5.18 11.82 -8.84
C GLY A 108 -3.84 12.56 -8.79
N ARG A 109 -3.86 13.91 -8.77
CA ARG A 109 -2.65 14.74 -8.60
C ARG A 109 -1.97 14.48 -7.27
N PHE A 110 -2.73 14.32 -6.19
CA PHE A 110 -2.20 13.99 -4.87
C PHE A 110 -1.49 12.63 -4.88
N ILE A 111 -2.14 11.57 -5.36
CA ILE A 111 -1.55 10.22 -5.45
C ILE A 111 -0.28 10.26 -6.28
N PHE A 112 -0.29 10.94 -7.43
CA PHE A 112 0.87 11.09 -8.30
C PHE A 112 2.06 11.74 -7.58
N LYS A 113 1.87 12.92 -6.99
CA LYS A 113 2.93 13.66 -6.28
C LYS A 113 3.43 12.87 -5.07
N PHE A 114 2.51 12.37 -4.24
CA PHE A 114 2.86 11.63 -3.02
C PHE A 114 3.61 10.33 -3.32
N SER A 115 3.22 9.61 -4.37
CA SER A 115 3.89 8.39 -4.81
C SER A 115 5.32 8.63 -5.29
N LYS A 116 5.61 9.78 -5.91
CA LYS A 116 6.95 10.11 -6.42
C LYS A 116 7.94 10.34 -5.28
N SER A 117 7.54 11.02 -4.21
CA SER A 117 8.37 11.19 -3.00
C SER A 117 8.45 9.94 -2.13
N ASN A 118 7.52 9.00 -2.31
CA ASN A 118 7.40 7.79 -1.49
C ASN A 118 7.48 6.54 -2.37
N THR A 119 8.58 6.41 -3.11
CA THR A 119 8.76 5.32 -4.09
C THR A 119 8.57 3.95 -3.45
N MET A 120 9.12 3.69 -2.26
CA MET A 120 9.03 2.38 -1.59
C MET A 120 7.75 2.16 -0.76
N LEU A 121 6.81 3.10 -0.75
CA LEU A 121 5.59 2.95 0.05
C LEU A 121 4.56 2.09 -0.69
N GLN A 122 3.85 1.23 0.02
CA GLN A 122 2.93 0.28 -0.60
C GLN A 122 1.71 1.01 -1.21
N PRO A 123 1.20 0.59 -2.39
CA PRO A 123 0.07 1.26 -3.05
C PRO A 123 -1.18 1.41 -2.18
N HIS A 124 -1.59 0.35 -1.45
CA HIS A 124 -2.75 0.43 -0.58
C HIS A 124 -2.60 1.48 0.54
N VAL A 125 -1.38 1.70 1.04
CA VAL A 125 -1.11 2.74 2.06
C VAL A 125 -1.25 4.12 1.43
N ILE A 126 -0.74 4.32 0.21
CA ILE A 126 -0.89 5.58 -0.51
C ILE A 126 -2.37 5.89 -0.77
N LEU A 127 -3.16 4.87 -1.15
CA LEU A 127 -4.61 5.03 -1.34
C LEU A 127 -5.33 5.40 -0.03
N ALA A 128 -4.97 4.77 1.09
CA ALA A 128 -5.53 5.09 2.40
C ALA A 128 -5.20 6.53 2.81
N ILE A 129 -3.96 6.97 2.57
CA ILE A 129 -3.51 8.34 2.82
C ILE A 129 -4.27 9.34 1.94
N ALA A 130 -4.46 9.02 0.66
CA ALA A 130 -5.19 9.88 -0.27
C ALA A 130 -6.66 10.03 0.14
N LYS A 131 -7.33 8.94 0.55
CA LYS A 131 -8.70 8.99 1.07
C LYS A 131 -8.78 9.82 2.37
N ALA A 132 -7.89 9.57 3.33
CA ALA A 132 -7.85 10.35 4.57
C ALA A 132 -7.58 11.85 4.32
N TYR A 133 -6.77 12.19 3.31
CA TYR A 133 -6.57 13.59 2.92
C TYR A 133 -7.83 14.21 2.28
N GLY A 134 -8.53 13.44 1.45
CA GLY A 134 -9.84 13.82 0.92
C GLY A 134 -10.84 14.13 2.04
N GLU A 135 -10.87 13.31 3.09
CA GLU A 135 -11.73 13.54 4.27
C GLU A 135 -11.38 14.82 5.02
N VAL A 136 -10.09 15.16 5.15
CA VAL A 136 -9.64 16.46 5.70
C VAL A 136 -10.23 17.61 4.86
N LEU A 137 -10.06 17.56 3.53
CA LEU A 137 -10.56 18.59 2.62
C LEU A 137 -12.09 18.72 2.68
N THR A 138 -12.81 17.60 2.58
CA THR A 138 -14.28 17.58 2.71
C THR A 138 -14.74 18.23 4.01
N SER A 139 -14.03 17.98 5.11
CA SER A 139 -14.40 18.49 6.42
C SER A 139 -13.99 19.94 6.70
N CYS A 140 -13.06 20.51 5.93
CA CYS A 140 -12.55 21.87 6.17
C CYS A 140 -12.96 22.87 5.09
N CYS A 141 -13.19 22.44 3.85
CA CYS A 141 -13.47 23.35 2.74
C CYS A 141 -14.87 23.99 2.77
N GLY A 142 -15.73 23.58 3.71
CA GLY A 142 -17.02 24.21 4.01
C GLY A 142 -17.01 25.14 5.22
N GLU A 143 -15.90 25.21 5.96
CA GLU A 143 -15.79 26.01 7.17
C GLU A 143 -15.51 27.47 6.84
N ALA A 144 -16.05 28.40 7.63
CA ALA A 144 -15.77 29.83 7.50
C ALA A 144 -14.26 30.11 7.67
N GLU A 145 -13.62 29.38 8.59
CA GLU A 145 -12.20 29.46 8.91
C GLU A 145 -11.44 28.24 8.34
N ALA A 146 -11.52 28.04 7.03
CA ALA A 146 -10.92 26.88 6.35
C ALA A 146 -9.42 26.72 6.64
N GLN A 147 -8.66 27.82 6.71
CA GLN A 147 -7.22 27.77 6.99
C GLN A 147 -6.94 27.22 8.39
N THR A 148 -7.63 27.72 9.41
CA THR A 148 -7.50 27.23 10.80
C THR A 148 -7.87 25.75 10.91
N CYS A 149 -8.91 25.31 10.19
CA CYS A 149 -9.27 23.89 10.12
C CYS A 149 -8.15 23.05 9.49
N PHE A 150 -7.56 23.52 8.39
CA PHE A 150 -6.44 22.85 7.72
C PHE A 150 -5.26 22.72 8.67
N ASP A 151 -4.82 23.81 9.30
CA ASP A 151 -3.65 23.79 10.17
C ASP A 151 -3.78 22.74 11.28
N THR A 152 -4.98 22.61 11.86
CA THR A 152 -5.26 21.64 12.92
C THR A 152 -5.36 20.19 12.38
N LYS A 153 -6.23 19.95 11.39
CA LYS A 153 -6.50 18.59 10.91
C LYS A 153 -5.35 18.04 10.08
N LYS A 154 -4.68 18.87 9.29
CA LYS A 154 -3.54 18.48 8.46
C LYS A 154 -2.33 18.13 9.31
N ALA A 155 -2.06 18.85 10.40
CA ALA A 155 -1.00 18.46 11.34
C ALA A 155 -1.26 17.08 11.96
N THR A 156 -2.50 16.80 12.34
CA THR A 156 -2.92 15.48 12.87
C THR A 156 -2.76 14.39 11.81
N PHE A 157 -3.22 14.65 10.60
CA PHE A 157 -3.07 13.77 9.44
C PHE A 157 -1.60 13.48 9.12
N GLN A 158 -0.76 14.51 9.00
CA GLN A 158 0.67 14.36 8.72
C GLN A 158 1.38 13.54 9.80
N ARG A 159 1.01 13.72 11.08
CA ARG A 159 1.54 12.90 12.18
C ARG A 159 1.15 11.43 12.03
N ALA A 160 -0.11 11.15 11.70
CA ALA A 160 -0.58 9.77 11.47
C ALA A 160 0.12 9.12 10.28
N VAL A 161 0.28 9.86 9.17
CA VAL A 161 1.03 9.42 7.99
C VAL A 161 2.49 9.14 8.34
N GLY A 162 3.17 10.06 9.01
CA GLY A 162 4.57 9.92 9.41
C GLY A 162 4.79 8.72 10.33
N LYS A 163 3.90 8.51 11.30
CA LYS A 163 3.93 7.32 12.17
C LYS A 163 3.81 6.04 11.34
N ARG A 164 2.81 5.95 10.46
CA ARG A 164 2.59 4.75 9.65
C ARG A 164 3.75 4.43 8.71
N VAL A 165 4.28 5.44 8.03
CA VAL A 165 5.45 5.29 7.14
C VAL A 165 6.68 4.85 7.94
N THR A 166 6.86 5.38 9.15
CA THR A 166 7.97 4.98 10.04
C THR A 166 7.85 3.53 10.49
N GLU A 167 6.66 3.07 10.88
CA GLU A 167 6.41 1.67 11.26
C GLU A 167 6.72 0.69 10.13
N LEU A 168 6.25 0.99 8.92
CA LEU A 168 6.52 0.16 7.73
C LEU A 168 8.02 0.13 7.40
N ARG A 169 8.70 1.27 7.49
CA ARG A 169 10.15 1.34 7.27
C ARG A 169 10.90 0.55 8.34
N ALA A 170 10.50 0.66 9.61
CA ALA A 170 11.11 -0.07 10.70
C ALA A 170 10.95 -1.59 10.52
N LEU A 171 9.78 -2.05 10.07
CA LEU A 171 9.56 -3.46 9.73
C LEU A 171 10.54 -3.94 8.66
N CYS A 172 10.74 -3.16 7.59
CA CYS A 172 11.70 -3.50 6.54
C CYS A 172 13.16 -3.53 7.03
N ILE A 173 13.54 -2.61 7.92
CA ILE A 173 14.88 -2.60 8.52
C ILE A 173 15.09 -3.84 9.41
N VAL A 174 14.10 -4.18 10.23
CA VAL A 174 14.13 -5.37 11.09
C VAL A 174 14.24 -6.64 10.24
N HIS A 175 13.40 -6.76 9.20
CA HIS A 175 13.46 -7.88 8.26
C HIS A 175 14.84 -7.98 7.60
N LYS A 176 15.37 -6.88 7.06
CA LYS A 176 16.68 -6.86 6.40
C LYS A 176 17.81 -7.28 7.34
N LYS A 177 17.74 -6.88 8.62
CA LYS A 177 18.82 -7.13 9.59
C LYS A 177 18.73 -8.50 10.27
N TYR A 178 17.52 -9.00 10.50
CA TYR A 178 17.29 -10.17 11.36
C TYR A 178 16.48 -11.29 10.71
N GLY A 179 16.00 -11.09 9.48
CA GLY A 179 15.26 -12.07 8.70
C GLY A 179 13.85 -12.37 9.19
N ASP A 180 13.21 -13.31 8.51
CA ASP A 180 11.81 -13.71 8.72
C ASP A 180 11.53 -14.20 10.14
N ARG A 181 12.48 -14.92 10.76
CA ARG A 181 12.31 -15.47 12.11
C ARG A 181 11.93 -14.40 13.14
N VAL A 182 12.60 -13.24 13.10
CA VAL A 182 12.33 -12.15 14.05
C VAL A 182 11.02 -11.44 13.73
N VAL A 183 10.69 -11.29 12.45
CA VAL A 183 9.41 -10.72 12.04
C VAL A 183 8.24 -11.63 12.44
N LYS A 184 8.37 -12.93 12.20
CA LYS A 184 7.41 -13.97 12.61
C LYS A 184 7.17 -13.92 14.11
N ALA A 185 8.23 -13.94 14.92
CA ALA A 185 8.09 -13.86 16.37
C ALA A 185 7.37 -12.58 16.83
N LYS A 186 7.75 -11.41 16.27
CA LYS A 186 7.09 -10.13 16.57
C LYS A 186 5.61 -10.14 16.22
N LYS A 187 5.25 -10.66 15.05
CA LYS A 187 3.87 -10.69 14.56
C LYS A 187 3.02 -11.73 15.30
N LEU A 188 3.61 -12.88 15.65
CA LEU A 188 2.98 -13.87 16.52
C LEU A 188 2.60 -13.25 17.87
N ILE A 189 3.54 -12.60 18.56
CA ILE A 189 3.25 -11.90 19.83
C ILE A 189 2.14 -10.87 19.64
N GLN A 190 2.25 -10.01 18.62
CA GLN A 190 1.31 -8.92 18.37
C GLN A 190 -0.12 -9.43 18.15
N TYR A 191 -0.31 -10.44 17.31
CA TYR A 191 -1.64 -10.91 16.95
C TYR A 191 -2.22 -11.91 17.95
N SER A 192 -1.40 -12.71 18.65
CA SER A 192 -1.85 -13.50 19.80
C SER A 192 -2.41 -12.60 20.92
N GLN A 193 -1.82 -11.43 21.12
CA GLN A 193 -2.38 -10.44 22.06
C GLN A 193 -3.68 -9.81 21.56
N LYS A 194 -3.83 -9.63 20.24
CA LYS A 194 -5.03 -9.01 19.65
C LYS A 194 -6.22 -9.98 19.57
N MET A 195 -5.93 -11.26 19.33
CA MET A 195 -6.92 -12.32 19.12
C MET A 195 -6.59 -13.52 20.01
N PRO A 196 -6.67 -13.39 21.35
CA PRO A 196 -6.33 -14.47 22.30
C PRO A 196 -7.18 -15.73 22.14
N GLN A 197 -8.34 -15.63 21.50
CA GLN A 197 -9.23 -16.73 21.14
C GLN A 197 -8.74 -17.62 20.00
N ALA A 198 -7.79 -17.14 19.18
CA ALA A 198 -7.27 -17.90 18.04
C ALA A 198 -6.31 -18.99 18.53
N SER A 199 -6.39 -20.18 17.94
CA SER A 199 -5.46 -21.27 18.21
C SER A 199 -4.06 -20.95 17.69
N PHE A 200 -3.06 -21.65 18.21
CA PHE A 200 -1.68 -21.51 17.75
C PHE A 200 -1.52 -21.80 16.24
N GLN A 201 -2.25 -22.78 15.71
CA GLN A 201 -2.20 -23.13 14.29
C GLN A 201 -2.83 -22.04 13.41
N GLU A 202 -4.01 -21.53 13.76
CA GLU A 202 -4.66 -20.41 13.07
C GLU A 202 -3.75 -19.17 13.05
N MET A 203 -3.16 -18.86 14.21
CA MET A 203 -2.24 -17.73 14.35
C MET A 203 -0.96 -17.93 13.54
N GLY A 204 -0.38 -19.13 13.58
CA GLY A 204 0.81 -19.48 12.81
C GLY A 204 0.60 -19.31 11.31
N GLY A 205 -0.51 -19.84 10.78
CA GLY A 205 -0.86 -19.72 9.36
C GLY A 205 -1.05 -18.27 8.92
N MET A 206 -1.75 -17.47 9.71
CA MET A 206 -1.91 -16.03 9.44
C MET A 206 -0.56 -15.30 9.46
N VAL A 207 0.28 -15.55 10.47
CA VAL A 207 1.57 -14.88 10.62
C VAL A 207 2.52 -15.25 9.48
N ASP A 208 2.53 -16.50 9.03
CA ASP A 208 3.36 -16.92 7.89
C ASP A 208 3.01 -16.17 6.62
N LYS A 209 1.71 -15.96 6.36
CA LYS A 209 1.24 -15.12 5.27
C LYS A 209 1.62 -13.65 5.44
N ILE A 210 1.54 -13.12 6.66
CA ILE A 210 2.01 -11.74 6.94
C ILE A 210 3.49 -11.61 6.60
N VAL A 211 4.32 -12.57 7.03
CA VAL A 211 5.76 -12.59 6.77
C VAL A 211 6.05 -12.69 5.27
N ALA A 212 5.30 -13.51 4.53
CA ALA A 212 5.43 -13.63 3.07
C ALA A 212 5.22 -12.29 2.34
N THR A 213 4.39 -11.38 2.88
CA THR A 213 4.23 -10.03 2.30
C THR A 213 5.47 -9.15 2.48
N VAL A 214 6.31 -9.40 3.48
CA VAL A 214 7.33 -8.43 3.93
C VAL A 214 8.43 -8.27 2.90
N ALA A 215 9.02 -9.36 2.40
CA ALA A 215 10.12 -9.27 1.45
C ALA A 215 9.73 -8.57 0.13
N PRO A 216 8.61 -8.93 -0.55
CA PRO A 216 8.16 -8.22 -1.75
C PRO A 216 7.86 -6.74 -1.49
N CYS A 217 7.15 -6.43 -0.40
CA CYS A 217 6.81 -5.05 -0.08
C CYS A 217 8.03 -4.18 0.24
N CYS A 218 9.02 -4.74 0.95
CA CYS A 218 10.22 -4.02 1.35
C CYS A 218 11.25 -3.86 0.22
N SER A 219 11.31 -4.82 -0.71
CA SER A 219 12.14 -4.74 -1.92
C SER A 219 11.54 -3.82 -2.98
N GLY A 220 10.24 -3.51 -2.88
CA GLY A 220 9.57 -2.61 -3.81
C GLY A 220 8.87 -3.31 -4.97
N ASP A 221 8.84 -4.64 -4.97
CA ASP A 221 7.97 -5.47 -5.82
C ASP A 221 6.51 -5.32 -5.35
N MET A 222 5.88 -4.24 -5.81
CA MET A 222 4.54 -3.86 -5.38
C MET A 222 3.46 -4.78 -5.93
N VAL A 223 3.69 -5.44 -7.07
CA VAL A 223 2.72 -6.36 -7.65
C VAL A 223 2.62 -7.60 -6.78
N THR A 224 3.75 -8.26 -6.50
CA THR A 224 3.79 -9.42 -5.61
C THR A 224 3.34 -9.04 -4.20
N CYS A 225 3.82 -7.91 -3.67
CA CYS A 225 3.38 -7.37 -2.37
C CYS A 225 1.84 -7.24 -2.27
N MET A 226 1.16 -6.73 -3.32
CA MET A 226 -0.30 -6.59 -3.30
C MET A 226 -1.03 -7.92 -3.52
N LYS A 227 -0.47 -8.84 -4.33
CA LYS A 227 -1.01 -10.21 -4.50
C LYS A 227 -0.98 -10.98 -3.18
N GLU A 228 0.17 -11.05 -2.53
CA GLU A 228 0.35 -11.73 -1.24
C GLU A 228 -0.54 -11.12 -0.15
N ARG A 229 -0.62 -9.78 -0.13
CA ARG A 229 -1.50 -9.08 0.80
C ARG A 229 -2.98 -9.40 0.55
N LYS A 230 -3.42 -9.46 -0.71
CA LYS A 230 -4.79 -9.82 -1.06
C LYS A 230 -5.08 -11.25 -0.60
N ALA A 231 -4.20 -12.20 -0.90
CA ALA A 231 -4.36 -13.60 -0.47
C ALA A 231 -4.46 -13.72 1.05
N LEU A 232 -3.57 -13.04 1.80
CA LEU A 232 -3.63 -12.95 3.25
C LEU A 232 -5.00 -12.44 3.74
N VAL A 233 -5.45 -11.31 3.19
CA VAL A 233 -6.69 -10.67 3.62
C VAL A 233 -7.91 -11.53 3.29
N ASP A 234 -7.97 -12.07 2.08
CA ASP A 234 -9.10 -12.87 1.62
C ASP A 234 -9.24 -14.14 2.47
N GLU A 235 -8.13 -14.82 2.79
CA GLU A 235 -8.17 -16.01 3.62
C GLU A 235 -8.60 -15.70 5.05
N VAL A 236 -7.95 -14.70 5.68
CA VAL A 236 -8.26 -14.31 7.07
C VAL A 236 -9.72 -13.87 7.21
N CYS A 237 -10.27 -13.19 6.20
CA CYS A 237 -11.65 -12.76 6.21
C CYS A 237 -12.65 -13.79 5.66
N ALA A 238 -12.20 -14.93 5.14
CA ALA A 238 -13.05 -16.05 4.76
C ALA A 238 -13.23 -17.08 5.89
N ASP A 239 -12.35 -17.09 6.88
CA ASP A 239 -12.40 -18.02 8.01
C ASP A 239 -13.53 -17.68 9.01
N LYS A 240 -14.72 -18.23 8.74
CA LYS A 240 -15.90 -18.04 9.60
C LYS A 240 -15.69 -18.54 11.04
N SER A 241 -14.83 -19.53 11.25
CA SER A 241 -14.53 -20.06 12.59
C SER A 241 -13.82 -19.00 13.42
N VAL A 242 -12.76 -18.40 12.86
CA VAL A 242 -12.00 -17.34 13.54
C VAL A 242 -12.86 -16.08 13.70
N LEU A 243 -13.57 -15.66 12.64
CA LEU A 243 -14.38 -14.44 12.69
C LEU A 243 -15.55 -14.50 13.67
N SER A 244 -16.08 -15.68 13.97
CA SER A 244 -17.16 -15.83 14.97
C SER A 244 -16.67 -15.60 16.40
N ARG A 245 -15.38 -15.82 16.67
CA ARG A 245 -14.76 -15.64 17.98
C ARG A 245 -13.98 -14.32 18.11
N ALA A 246 -13.51 -13.78 16.98
CA ALA A 246 -12.68 -12.57 16.93
C ALA A 246 -13.46 -11.34 16.49
N ALA A 247 -14.10 -10.66 17.45
CA ALA A 247 -14.97 -9.52 17.19
C ALA A 247 -14.22 -8.36 16.51
N GLY A 248 -13.00 -8.04 16.95
CA GLY A 248 -12.18 -7.00 16.34
C GLY A 248 -11.85 -7.31 14.87
N LEU A 249 -11.47 -8.56 14.58
CA LEU A 249 -11.17 -8.99 13.21
C LEU A 249 -12.42 -9.00 12.33
N SER A 250 -13.54 -9.50 12.86
CA SER A 250 -14.84 -9.53 12.19
C SER A 250 -15.32 -8.13 11.80
N ALA A 251 -15.14 -7.14 12.66
CA ALA A 251 -15.42 -5.74 12.34
C ALA A 251 -14.51 -5.25 11.21
N CYS A 252 -13.20 -5.48 11.31
CA CYS A 252 -12.26 -5.03 10.28
C CYS A 252 -12.49 -5.69 8.92
N CYS A 253 -12.90 -6.96 8.86
CA CYS A 253 -13.17 -7.64 7.60
C CYS A 253 -14.36 -7.04 6.81
N LYS A 254 -15.22 -6.24 7.45
CA LYS A 254 -16.31 -5.49 6.80
C LYS A 254 -15.85 -4.16 6.18
N GLU A 255 -14.65 -3.70 6.52
CA GLU A 255 -14.06 -2.51 5.92
C GLU A 255 -13.73 -2.73 4.44
N ASP A 256 -13.66 -1.60 3.71
CA ASP A 256 -13.23 -1.61 2.31
C ASP A 256 -11.77 -2.08 2.16
N ALA A 257 -11.40 -2.48 0.94
CA ALA A 257 -10.09 -3.05 0.65
C ALA A 257 -8.90 -2.12 0.99
N VAL A 258 -9.12 -0.81 1.06
CA VAL A 258 -8.10 0.19 1.38
C VAL A 258 -7.90 0.28 2.90
N HIS A 259 -8.98 0.27 3.70
CA HIS A 259 -8.91 0.46 5.15
C HIS A 259 -8.74 -0.83 5.94
N ARG A 260 -9.22 -1.96 5.43
CA ARG A 260 -9.25 -3.25 6.14
C ARG A 260 -7.95 -3.60 6.84
N GLY A 261 -6.82 -3.53 6.13
CA GLY A 261 -5.55 -3.90 6.76
C GLY A 261 -5.00 -2.87 7.75
N SER A 262 -5.37 -1.60 7.63
CA SER A 262 -5.07 -0.58 8.65
C SER A 262 -5.96 -0.77 9.89
N CYS A 263 -7.22 -1.17 9.71
CA CYS A 263 -8.11 -1.59 10.79
C CYS A 263 -7.50 -2.76 11.56
N VAL A 264 -7.08 -3.84 10.87
CA VAL A 264 -6.47 -5.03 11.48
C VAL A 264 -5.23 -4.67 12.31
N GLU A 265 -4.37 -3.79 11.81
CA GLU A 265 -3.21 -3.32 12.57
C GLU A 265 -3.63 -2.52 13.82
N ALA A 266 -4.67 -1.69 13.72
CA ALA A 266 -5.17 -0.83 14.79
C ALA A 266 -6.08 -1.54 15.82
N MET A 267 -6.46 -2.80 15.58
CA MET A 267 -7.33 -3.56 16.49
C MET A 267 -6.86 -3.50 17.93
N LYS A 268 -7.79 -3.30 18.86
CA LYS A 268 -7.50 -3.50 20.28
C LYS A 268 -7.53 -5.01 20.59
N PRO A 269 -6.90 -5.45 21.70
CA PRO A 269 -7.09 -6.81 22.21
C PRO A 269 -8.56 -7.15 22.40
N ASP A 270 -8.99 -8.30 21.86
CA ASP A 270 -10.26 -8.92 22.20
C ASP A 270 -10.21 -9.48 23.64
N SER A 271 -11.38 -9.82 24.19
CA SER A 271 -11.50 -10.43 25.51
C SER A 271 -10.73 -11.75 25.57
N LYS A 272 -10.00 -11.94 26.67
CA LYS A 272 -9.33 -13.23 26.92
C LYS A 272 -10.37 -14.33 27.10
N PRO A 273 -10.20 -15.51 26.48
CA PRO A 273 -11.01 -16.68 26.78
C PRO A 273 -10.93 -17.07 28.26
N ASP A 274 -12.05 -17.57 28.79
CA ASP A 274 -12.09 -18.17 30.12
C ASP A 274 -11.27 -19.47 30.16
N GLY A 275 -10.68 -19.78 31.32
CA GLY A 275 -9.96 -21.05 31.54
C GLY A 275 -8.54 -21.11 30.96
N LEU A 276 -7.96 -19.97 30.52
CA LEU A 276 -6.53 -19.90 30.23
C LEU A 276 -5.71 -20.06 31.51
N SER A 277 -4.77 -21.02 31.52
CA SER A 277 -3.81 -21.19 32.62
C SER A 277 -2.92 -19.95 32.77
N GLU A 278 -2.57 -19.61 34.01
CA GLU A 278 -1.55 -18.58 34.29
C GLU A 278 -0.12 -19.06 33.96
N HIS A 279 0.06 -20.37 33.81
CA HIS A 279 1.35 -21.01 33.57
C HIS A 279 1.38 -21.73 32.22
N TYR A 280 2.56 -21.75 31.62
CA TYR A 280 2.85 -22.59 30.47
C TYR A 280 3.26 -23.96 31.02
N ASP A 281 2.39 -24.96 30.84
CA ASP A 281 2.67 -26.35 31.20
C ASP A 281 3.68 -27.00 30.24
#